data_AF-A0A956DFF5-F1
#
_entry.id   AF-A0A956DFF5-F1
#
_cell.length_a   1.000
_cell.length_b   1.000
_cell.length_c   1.000
_cell.angle_alpha   90.00
_cell.angle_beta   90.00
_cell.angle_gamma   90.00
#
_symmetry.space_group_name_H-M   'P 1'
#
loop_
_entity.id
_entity.type
_entity.pdbx_description
1 polymer ?
#
loop_
_entity_poly.entity_id
_entity_poly.type
_entity_poly.pdbx_seq_one_letter_code
_entity_poly.pdbx_strand_id
1 'polypeptide(L)'
;MVRPRAWFQSVSGDPERYPLNEVLYRDPKTGALLEVVHDEAALRQRSPAEWRALFDRRHLRSPHPYGSGVWSKAEWVAPHVAPESVVTLAEGNTFLMPAGRYAREIGLERLWVKQCGTSHTGSFKDLGMTVLVSSVQQMIAEGRSIRAMACASTGDTSAA
;
A
#
# COMPACT_ATOMS: atom_id res chain seq x y z
N MET A 1 -13.64 16.05 10.10
CA MET A 1 -12.24 15.95 9.62
C MET A 1 -12.30 15.55 8.16
N VAL A 2 -11.58 16.22 7.26
CA VAL A 2 -11.60 15.91 5.83
C VAL A 2 -11.02 14.51 5.61
N ARG A 3 -11.72 13.64 4.89
CA ARG A 3 -11.16 12.34 4.49
C ARG A 3 -10.00 12.60 3.53
N PRO A 4 -8.80 12.03 3.76
CA PRO A 4 -7.71 12.10 2.80
C PRO A 4 -8.18 11.58 1.44
N ARG A 5 -7.57 12.07 0.36
CA ARG A 5 -7.85 11.61 -1.01
C ARG A 5 -6.52 11.31 -1.70
N ALA A 6 -6.61 10.51 -2.74
CA ALA A 6 -5.50 10.25 -3.64
C ALA A 6 -6.02 10.10 -5.08
N TRP A 7 -5.14 10.32 -6.05
CA TRP A 7 -5.43 10.25 -7.48
C TRP A 7 -4.19 9.76 -8.25
N PHE A 8 -4.37 9.30 -9.48
CA PHE A 8 -3.27 9.11 -10.42
C PHE A 8 -2.87 10.45 -11.04
N GLN A 9 -1.57 10.65 -11.20
CA GLN A 9 -0.99 11.82 -11.88
C GLN A 9 0.24 11.39 -12.70
N SER A 10 0.55 12.14 -13.76
CA SER A 10 1.75 11.89 -14.57
C SER A 10 3.04 12.11 -13.77
N VAL A 11 3.98 11.18 -13.89
CA VAL A 11 5.34 11.37 -13.35
C VAL A 11 6.13 12.45 -14.11
N SER A 12 5.65 12.89 -15.27
CA SER A 12 6.29 13.93 -16.07
C SER A 12 5.98 15.36 -15.59
N GLY A 13 5.12 15.51 -14.58
CA GLY A 13 4.75 16.80 -14.01
C GLY A 13 3.46 17.42 -14.57
N ASP A 14 2.73 16.72 -15.45
CA ASP A 14 1.37 17.12 -15.84
C ASP A 14 0.46 17.14 -14.58
N PRO A 15 -0.23 18.26 -14.26
CA PRO A 15 -1.10 18.37 -13.09
C PRO A 15 -2.46 17.66 -13.25
N GLU A 16 -2.77 17.09 -14.42
CA GLU A 16 -4.00 16.34 -14.64
C GLU A 16 -4.17 15.21 -13.62
N ARG A 17 -5.41 15.06 -13.11
CA ARG A 17 -5.73 14.11 -12.05
C ARG A 17 -6.72 13.09 -12.56
N TYR A 18 -6.37 11.83 -12.42
CA TYR A 18 -7.25 10.72 -12.78
C TYR A 18 -7.69 9.96 -11.53
N PRO A 19 -8.93 9.49 -11.45
CA PRO A 19 -9.39 8.77 -10.28
C PRO A 19 -8.73 7.37 -10.20
N LEU A 20 -8.50 6.90 -8.97
CA LEU A 20 -7.82 5.62 -8.71
C LEU A 20 -8.63 4.38 -9.06
N ASN A 21 -9.91 4.56 -9.38
CA ASN A 21 -10.79 3.49 -9.86
C ASN A 21 -10.80 3.37 -11.39
N GLU A 22 -9.87 4.00 -12.10
CA GLU A 22 -9.68 3.83 -13.55
C GLU A 22 -8.49 2.91 -13.87
N VAL A 23 -8.61 2.16 -14.97
CA VAL A 23 -7.54 1.29 -15.45
C VAL A 23 -6.68 2.08 -16.43
N LEU A 24 -5.71 2.83 -15.90
CA LEU A 24 -4.76 3.62 -16.67
C LEU A 24 -3.35 3.08 -16.50
N TYR A 25 -2.72 2.72 -17.62
CA TYR A 25 -1.33 2.23 -17.63
C TYR A 25 -0.31 3.34 -17.91
N ARG A 26 -0.75 4.36 -18.65
CA ARG A 26 0.03 5.52 -19.05
C ARG A 26 -0.87 6.73 -19.03
N ASP A 27 -0.26 7.88 -18.81
CA ASP A 27 -0.92 9.15 -18.95
C ASP A 27 -1.43 9.35 -20.40
N PRO A 28 -2.73 9.60 -20.61
CA PRO A 28 -3.31 9.78 -21.95
C PRO A 28 -2.76 10.94 -22.77
N LYS A 29 -2.20 11.98 -22.13
CA LYS A 29 -1.68 13.17 -22.82
C LYS A 29 -0.19 13.04 -23.13
N THR A 30 0.58 12.57 -22.16
CA THR A 30 2.04 12.56 -22.20
C THR A 30 2.63 11.19 -22.54
N GLY A 31 1.87 10.11 -22.39
CA GLY A 31 2.34 8.73 -22.56
C GLY A 31 3.29 8.27 -21.44
N ALA A 32 3.55 9.11 -20.44
CA ALA A 32 4.41 8.80 -19.30
C ALA A 32 3.75 7.80 -18.34
N LEU A 33 4.53 7.30 -17.38
CA LEU A 33 3.98 6.51 -16.28
C LEU A 33 3.12 7.39 -15.35
N LEU A 34 2.25 6.73 -14.60
CA LEU A 34 1.44 7.35 -13.57
C LEU A 34 1.99 7.02 -12.19
N GLU A 35 1.85 7.96 -11.26
CA GLU A 35 2.07 7.77 -9.83
C GLU A 35 0.79 8.03 -9.05
N VAL A 36 0.70 7.47 -7.85
CA VAL A 36 -0.39 7.78 -6.90
C VAL A 36 0.03 8.97 -6.04
N VAL A 37 -0.69 10.07 -6.17
CA VAL A 37 -0.45 11.31 -5.41
C VAL A 37 -1.53 11.46 -4.35
N HIS A 38 -1.12 11.79 -3.13
CA HIS A 38 -2.03 12.04 -2.01
C HIS A 38 -2.30 13.53 -1.82
N ASP A 39 -3.49 13.86 -1.31
CA ASP A 39 -3.86 15.20 -0.87
C ASP A 39 -3.06 15.58 0.40
N GLU A 40 -1.83 16.05 0.21
CA GLU A 40 -0.94 16.44 1.31
C GLU A 40 -1.56 17.53 2.19
N ALA A 41 -2.30 18.47 1.62
CA ALA A 41 -2.95 19.52 2.37
C ALA A 41 -3.99 18.94 3.34
N ALA A 42 -4.76 17.93 2.92
CA ALA A 42 -5.66 17.20 3.81
C ALA A 42 -4.90 16.39 4.86
N LEU A 43 -3.81 15.71 4.49
CA LEU A 43 -3.01 14.91 5.43
C LEU A 43 -2.34 15.76 6.52
N ARG A 44 -1.90 16.98 6.17
CA ARG A 44 -1.27 17.95 7.10
C ARG A 44 -2.25 18.53 8.13
N GLN A 45 -3.56 18.35 7.96
CA GLN A 45 -4.55 18.73 8.98
C GLN A 45 -4.40 17.92 10.28
N ARG A 46 -3.78 16.73 10.21
CA ARG A 46 -3.40 15.95 11.38
C ARG A 46 -1.90 16.10 11.62
N SER A 47 -1.53 16.44 12.86
CA SER A 47 -0.13 16.65 13.23
C SER A 47 0.68 15.35 13.16
N PRO A 48 2.02 15.44 13.01
CA PRO A 48 2.88 14.27 13.03
C PRO A 48 2.73 13.42 14.32
N ALA A 49 2.49 14.07 15.47
CA ALA A 49 2.30 13.37 16.74
C ALA A 49 0.99 12.57 16.76
N GLU A 50 -0.09 13.13 16.23
CA GLU A 50 -1.37 12.43 16.10
C GLU A 50 -1.30 11.27 15.11
N TRP A 51 -0.56 11.42 13.99
CA TRP A 51 -0.32 10.30 13.07
C TRP A 51 0.43 9.15 13.73
N ARG A 52 1.53 9.45 14.44
CA ARG A 52 2.26 8.42 15.21
C ARG A 52 1.34 7.74 16.22
N ALA A 53 0.62 8.51 17.02
CA ALA A 53 -0.31 7.96 18.01
C ALA A 53 -1.44 7.13 17.38
N LEU A 54 -1.90 7.47 16.17
CA LEU A 54 -2.88 6.66 15.44
C LEU A 54 -2.29 5.32 14.99
N PHE A 55 -1.11 5.35 14.37
CA PHE A 55 -0.46 4.13 13.85
C PHE A 55 0.01 3.22 14.98
N ASP A 56 0.52 3.77 16.08
CA ASP A 56 0.93 3.02 17.27
C ASP A 56 -0.26 2.33 17.93
N ARG A 57 -1.42 3.01 18.03
CA ARG A 57 -2.65 2.40 18.56
C ARG A 57 -3.15 1.20 17.76
N ARG A 58 -2.85 1.15 16.46
CA ARG A 58 -3.21 0.04 15.57
C ARG A 58 -2.16 -1.07 15.55
N HIS A 59 -0.93 -0.78 15.97
CA HIS A 59 0.17 -1.74 15.91
C HIS A 59 -0.08 -2.96 16.81
N LEU A 60 0.07 -4.17 16.25
CA LEU A 60 -0.15 -5.45 16.94
C LEU A 60 -1.53 -5.52 17.64
N ARG A 61 -2.55 -5.04 16.94
CA ARG A 61 -3.97 -5.20 17.31
C ARG A 61 -4.69 -5.87 16.14
N SER A 62 -5.81 -6.54 16.40
CA SER A 62 -6.55 -7.26 15.36
C SER A 62 -7.96 -6.73 15.01
N PRO A 63 -8.28 -5.42 15.09
CA PRO A 63 -9.52 -4.92 14.50
C PRO A 63 -9.39 -4.94 12.98
N HIS A 64 -10.39 -5.47 12.27
CA HIS A 64 -10.45 -5.38 10.81
C HIS A 64 -10.62 -3.92 10.35
N PRO A 65 -9.94 -3.45 9.28
CA PRO A 65 -8.83 -4.09 8.54
C PRO A 65 -7.44 -3.81 9.14
N TYR A 66 -7.37 -3.05 10.23
CA TYR A 66 -6.13 -2.48 10.79
C TYR A 66 -5.16 -3.49 11.41
N GLY A 67 -5.49 -4.78 11.45
CA GLY A 67 -4.53 -5.84 11.78
C GLY A 67 -3.40 -5.97 10.76
N SER A 68 -3.63 -5.57 9.51
CA SER A 68 -2.58 -5.52 8.49
C SER A 68 -1.59 -4.37 8.73
N GLY A 69 -0.31 -4.64 8.51
CA GLY A 69 0.74 -3.65 8.52
C GLY A 69 0.57 -2.58 7.44
N VAL A 70 -0.10 -2.91 6.32
CA VAL A 70 -0.50 -2.00 5.25
C VAL A 70 -1.73 -1.20 5.68
N TRP A 71 -2.84 -1.89 5.98
CA TRP A 71 -4.12 -1.23 6.26
C TRP A 71 -4.16 -0.48 7.59
N SER A 72 -3.27 -0.77 8.54
CA SER A 72 -3.08 0.09 9.71
C SER A 72 -2.72 1.54 9.36
N LYS A 73 -2.28 1.80 8.11
CA LYS A 73 -1.98 3.13 7.54
C LYS A 73 -2.92 3.45 6.36
N ALA A 74 -4.14 2.90 6.34
CA ALA A 74 -5.10 3.03 5.22
C ALA A 74 -5.23 4.46 4.68
N GLU A 75 -5.22 5.47 5.55
CA GLU A 75 -5.29 6.89 5.19
C GLU A 75 -4.16 7.36 4.27
N TRP A 76 -2.98 6.72 4.36
CA TRP A 76 -1.78 7.01 3.58
C TRP A 76 -1.56 6.03 2.43
N VAL A 77 -2.40 5.00 2.31
CA VAL A 77 -2.23 3.94 1.30
C VAL A 77 -3.30 4.04 0.22
N ALA A 78 -4.56 3.90 0.61
CA ALA A 78 -5.68 3.81 -0.33
C ALA A 78 -6.95 4.39 0.32
N PRO A 79 -7.01 5.72 0.52
CA PRO A 79 -8.13 6.35 1.23
C PRO A 79 -9.45 6.29 0.46
N HIS A 80 -9.44 5.89 -0.82
CA HIS A 80 -10.62 5.62 -1.64
C HIS A 80 -11.25 4.25 -1.38
N VAL A 81 -10.52 3.31 -0.78
CA VAL A 81 -11.03 1.97 -0.48
C VAL A 81 -11.82 1.98 0.82
N ALA A 82 -13.09 1.58 0.76
CA ALA A 82 -13.93 1.42 1.94
C ALA A 82 -13.47 0.20 2.77
N PRO A 83 -13.55 0.26 4.12
CA PRO A 83 -13.14 -0.86 4.98
C PRO A 83 -13.78 -2.22 4.61
N GLU A 84 -15.00 -2.19 4.09
CA GLU A 84 -15.78 -3.36 3.67
C GLU A 84 -15.26 -3.98 2.36
N SER A 85 -14.51 -3.22 1.57
CA SER A 85 -13.87 -3.67 0.33
C SER A 85 -12.42 -4.09 0.53
N VAL A 86 -11.90 -4.03 1.76
CA VAL A 86 -10.53 -4.45 2.05
C VAL A 86 -10.45 -5.98 2.01
N VAL A 87 -9.55 -6.47 1.16
CA VAL A 87 -9.12 -7.86 1.09
C VAL A 87 -7.72 -7.94 1.69
N THR A 88 -7.59 -8.64 2.82
CA THR A 88 -6.34 -8.70 3.58
C THR A 88 -6.15 -10.04 4.28
N LEU A 89 -4.91 -10.48 4.39
CA LEU A 89 -4.48 -11.63 5.21
C LEU A 89 -3.65 -11.17 6.42
N ALA A 90 -3.85 -9.92 6.85
CA ALA A 90 -3.06 -9.26 7.90
C ALA A 90 -1.55 -9.18 7.58
N GLU A 91 -1.21 -9.08 6.31
CA GLU A 91 0.15 -8.93 5.80
C GLU A 91 0.89 -7.69 6.32
N GLY A 92 2.22 -7.68 6.19
CA GLY A 92 3.06 -6.66 6.80
C GLY A 92 3.41 -7.02 8.24
N ASN A 93 3.78 -6.01 9.05
CA ASN A 93 4.33 -6.21 10.39
C ASN A 93 5.52 -7.21 10.45
N THR A 94 6.23 -7.38 9.32
CA THR A 94 7.30 -8.36 9.18
C THR A 94 8.49 -8.01 10.05
N PHE A 95 9.26 -9.04 10.43
CA PHE A 95 10.38 -8.91 11.34
C PHE A 95 11.46 -7.94 10.82
N LEU A 96 11.95 -7.07 11.72
CA LEU A 96 13.14 -6.26 11.50
C LEU A 96 14.31 -6.96 12.21
N MET A 97 15.01 -7.82 11.48
CA MET A 97 16.03 -8.71 12.04
C MET A 97 17.34 -7.97 12.32
N PRO A 98 17.84 -7.95 13.58
CA PRO A 98 19.18 -7.44 13.85
C PRO A 98 20.25 -8.39 13.28
N ALA A 99 21.20 -7.87 12.50
CA ALA A 99 22.23 -8.65 11.81
C ALA A 99 23.64 -8.35 12.35
N GLY A 100 23.78 -8.32 13.68
CA GLY A 100 25.01 -7.84 14.34
C GLY A 100 26.27 -8.65 14.06
N ARG A 101 26.17 -9.96 13.81
CA ARG A 101 27.33 -10.77 13.40
C ARG A 101 27.85 -10.34 12.04
N TYR A 102 26.96 -10.29 11.04
CA TYR A 102 27.31 -9.87 9.69
C TYR A 102 27.80 -8.42 9.66
N ALA A 103 27.18 -7.54 10.46
CA ALA A 103 27.63 -6.16 10.64
C ALA A 103 29.13 -6.07 10.96
N ARG A 104 29.61 -6.85 11.94
CA ARG A 104 31.04 -6.90 12.30
C ARG A 104 31.92 -7.42 11.19
N GLU A 105 31.44 -8.43 10.44
CA GLU A 105 32.18 -9.02 9.32
C GLU A 105 32.41 -7.99 8.19
N ILE A 106 31.52 -7.01 8.03
CA ILE A 106 31.62 -5.95 7.01
C ILE A 106 32.00 -4.57 7.57
N GLY A 107 32.45 -4.48 8.82
CA GLY A 107 32.93 -3.23 9.43
C GLY A 107 31.84 -2.22 9.79
N LEU A 108 30.58 -2.66 9.95
CA LEU A 108 29.46 -1.81 10.39
C LEU A 108 29.18 -2.00 11.89
N GLU A 109 28.83 -0.90 12.57
CA GLU A 109 28.40 -0.95 13.97
C GLU A 109 26.97 -1.51 14.13
N ARG A 110 26.10 -1.23 13.16
CA ARG A 110 24.65 -1.32 13.30
C ARG A 110 24.02 -1.71 11.95
N LEU A 111 23.49 -2.94 11.85
CA LEU A 111 22.83 -3.47 10.65
C LEU A 111 21.53 -4.22 11.00
N TRP A 112 20.48 -3.99 10.21
CA TRP A 112 19.21 -4.72 10.26
C TRP A 112 18.80 -5.16 8.85
N VAL A 113 18.03 -6.24 8.79
CA VAL A 113 17.37 -6.72 7.58
C VAL A 113 15.86 -6.66 7.78
N LYS A 114 15.16 -5.95 6.90
CA LYS A 114 13.70 -5.94 6.88
C LYS A 114 13.20 -7.14 6.10
N GLN A 115 12.71 -8.16 6.81
CA GLN A 115 12.36 -9.46 6.25
C GLN A 115 10.98 -9.44 5.56
N CYS A 116 10.84 -8.68 4.47
CA CYS A 116 9.55 -8.57 3.75
C CYS A 116 9.08 -9.89 3.12
N GLY A 117 9.97 -10.84 2.86
CA GLY A 117 9.62 -12.19 2.37
C GLY A 117 9.20 -13.17 3.45
N THR A 118 9.25 -12.81 4.74
CA THR A 118 8.69 -13.66 5.82
C THR A 118 7.20 -13.32 5.98
N SER A 119 6.40 -13.72 5.00
CA SER A 119 4.96 -13.48 4.90
C SER A 119 4.23 -14.77 4.50
N HIS A 120 2.91 -14.70 4.27
CA HIS A 120 2.09 -15.87 3.99
C HIS A 120 2.34 -16.47 2.60
N THR A 121 2.80 -15.68 1.62
CA THR A 121 3.24 -16.20 0.31
C THR A 121 4.75 -16.39 0.20
N GLY A 122 5.51 -15.89 1.18
CA GLY A 122 6.96 -15.85 1.11
C GLY A 122 7.52 -14.68 0.29
N SER A 123 6.70 -13.69 -0.09
CA SER A 123 7.13 -12.57 -0.93
C SER A 123 6.67 -11.21 -0.41
N PHE A 124 7.46 -10.17 -0.73
CA PHE A 124 7.07 -8.79 -0.44
C PHE A 124 5.85 -8.32 -1.25
N LYS A 125 5.49 -9.05 -2.32
CA LYS A 125 4.40 -8.71 -3.23
C LYS A 125 3.04 -8.62 -2.52
N ASP A 126 2.87 -9.33 -1.41
CA ASP A 126 1.66 -9.30 -0.58
C ASP A 126 1.26 -7.88 -0.17
N LEU A 127 2.25 -7.03 0.11
CA LEU A 127 2.04 -5.63 0.52
C LEU A 127 1.40 -4.80 -0.60
N GLY A 128 1.69 -5.11 -1.85
CA GLY A 128 1.08 -4.45 -3.01
C GLY A 128 -0.23 -5.11 -3.42
N MET A 129 -0.30 -6.45 -3.38
CA MET A 129 -1.48 -7.20 -3.82
C MET A 129 -2.69 -6.95 -2.95
N THR A 130 -2.51 -6.82 -1.63
CA THR A 130 -3.61 -6.42 -0.73
C THR A 130 -4.25 -5.10 -1.18
N VAL A 131 -3.47 -4.12 -1.63
CA VAL A 131 -3.97 -2.81 -2.11
C VAL A 131 -4.62 -2.92 -3.49
N LEU A 132 -3.98 -3.64 -4.41
CA LEU A 132 -4.50 -3.86 -5.77
C LEU A 132 -5.84 -4.58 -5.73
N VAL A 133 -5.90 -5.73 -5.05
CA VAL A 133 -7.10 -6.57 -4.96
C VAL A 133 -8.22 -5.83 -4.25
N SER A 134 -7.92 -5.09 -3.18
CA SER A 134 -8.92 -4.26 -2.49
C SER A 134 -9.44 -3.11 -3.36
N SER A 135 -8.58 -2.51 -4.20
CA SER A 135 -9.02 -1.49 -5.15
C SER A 135 -9.93 -2.07 -6.23
N VAL A 136 -9.65 -3.29 -6.71
CA VAL A 136 -10.54 -4.02 -7.63
C VAL A 136 -11.86 -4.38 -6.93
N GLN A 137 -11.83 -4.80 -5.67
CA GLN A 137 -13.03 -5.08 -4.90
C GLN A 137 -13.87 -3.81 -4.69
N GLN A 138 -13.24 -2.66 -4.44
CA GLN A 138 -13.89 -1.36 -4.38
C GLN A 138 -14.55 -1.00 -5.72
N MET A 139 -13.85 -1.20 -6.85
CA MET A 139 -14.41 -0.99 -8.19
C MET A 139 -15.65 -1.86 -8.45
N ILE A 140 -15.63 -3.13 -8.02
CA ILE A 140 -16.79 -4.03 -8.12
C ILE A 140 -17.95 -3.51 -7.25
N ALA A 141 -17.68 -3.07 -6.02
CA ALA A 141 -18.69 -2.49 -5.14
C ALA A 141 -19.30 -1.20 -5.71
N GLU A 142 -18.53 -0.44 -6.49
CA GLU A 142 -18.97 0.74 -7.25
C GLU A 142 -19.70 0.41 -8.56
N GLY A 143 -19.95 -0.87 -8.84
CA GLY A 143 -20.74 -1.33 -9.99
C GLY A 143 -19.94 -1.62 -11.26
N ARG A 144 -18.60 -1.60 -11.22
CA ARG A 144 -17.79 -2.04 -12.37
C ARG A 144 -17.94 -3.55 -12.57
N SER A 145 -18.19 -3.96 -13.82
CA SER A 145 -18.31 -5.37 -14.19
C SER A 145 -16.93 -6.00 -14.35
N ILE A 146 -16.35 -6.49 -13.26
CA ILE A 146 -15.06 -7.20 -13.24
C ILE A 146 -15.31 -8.63 -12.78
N ARG A 147 -15.05 -9.60 -13.66
CA ARG A 147 -15.28 -11.03 -13.37
C ARG A 147 -14.04 -11.73 -12.79
N ALA A 148 -12.86 -11.31 -13.20
CA ALA A 148 -11.61 -11.95 -12.85
C ALA A 148 -10.43 -10.98 -13.00
N MET A 149 -9.33 -11.30 -12.30
CA MET A 149 -8.00 -10.74 -12.53
C MET A 149 -7.13 -11.82 -13.17
N ALA A 150 -6.19 -11.40 -14.02
CA ALA A 150 -5.28 -12.31 -14.70
C ALA A 150 -3.85 -11.79 -14.60
N CYS A 151 -2.89 -12.71 -14.61
CA CYS A 151 -1.46 -12.42 -14.56
C CYS A 151 -0.76 -13.28 -15.63
N ALA A 152 0.19 -12.69 -16.36
CA ALA A 152 1.03 -13.38 -17.33
C ALA A 152 2.46 -13.63 -16.79
N SER A 153 2.67 -13.45 -15.48
CA SER A 153 3.92 -13.76 -14.79
C SER A 153 3.82 -15.14 -14.15
N THR A 154 4.95 -15.83 -14.00
CA THR A 154 5.06 -17.15 -13.34
C THR A 154 5.74 -17.08 -11.97
N GLY A 155 6.14 -15.89 -11.53
CA GLY A 155 6.84 -15.69 -10.25
C GLY A 155 5.92 -15.19 -9.14
N ASP A 156 6.51 -14.58 -8.12
CA ASP A 156 5.82 -14.11 -6.92
C ASP A 156 4.60 -13.21 -7.17
N THR A 157 4.57 -12.47 -8.28
CA THR A 157 3.41 -11.64 -8.64
C THR A 157 2.16 -12.49 -8.93
N SER A 158 2.33 -13.71 -9.43
CA SER A 158 1.20 -14.62 -9.65
C SER A 158 0.85 -15.43 -8.41
N ALA A 159 1.77 -15.55 -7.45
CA ALA A 159 1.56 -16.29 -6.22
C ALA A 159 0.87 -15.44 -5.13
N ALA A 160 1.23 -14.16 -5.04
CA ALA A 160 0.60 -13.16 -4.17
C ALA A 160 -0.73 -12.68 -4.73
#